data_AF-H5Y687-F1
#
_entry.id   AF-H5Y687-F1
#
_cell.length_a   1.000
_cell.length_b   1.000
_cell.length_c   1.000
_cell.angle_alpha   90.00
_cell.angle_beta   90.00
_cell.angle_gamma   90.00
#
_symmetry.space_group_name_H-M   'P 1'
#
loop_
_entity.id
_entity.type
_entity.pdbx_description
1 polymer ?
#
loop_
_entity_poly.entity_id
_entity_poly.type
_entity_poly.pdbx_seq_one_letter_code
_entity_poly.pdbx_strand_id
1 'polypeptide(L)'
;MQDIELFNRFIKVESVNKGWSGDKKYCVTRADRMRYLLRISPAEQYEKRKVLFELLERVAGLGIPMCMPIEFGACGDGVYILESWIDGEGAEAAIPMLSETKQYGLGLKSGEILRKIHIIPAPDEQEDWVVRFNRKTNYKIRKYRECGKPTFLSYYIS
;
A
#
# COMPACT_ATOMS: atom_id res chain seq x y z
N MET A 1 -14.65 -21.09 4.38
CA MET A 1 -13.72 -22.05 3.75
C MET A 1 -12.77 -21.22 2.93
N GLN A 2 -11.51 -21.10 3.37
CA GLN A 2 -10.45 -20.48 2.59
C GLN A 2 -10.26 -21.29 1.31
N ASP A 3 -10.14 -20.65 0.14
CA ASP A 3 -9.68 -21.37 -1.04
C ASP A 3 -8.25 -21.84 -0.78
N ILE A 4 -8.15 -23.15 -0.55
CA ILE A 4 -6.93 -23.90 -0.27
C ILE A 4 -5.97 -23.82 -1.49
N GLU A 5 -6.46 -23.56 -2.70
CA GLU A 5 -5.65 -23.56 -3.92
C GLU A 5 -4.59 -22.46 -3.99
N LEU A 6 -4.89 -21.22 -3.59
CA LEU A 6 -3.93 -20.12 -3.68
C LEU A 6 -2.77 -20.33 -2.70
N PHE A 7 -3.08 -20.67 -1.45
CA PHE A 7 -2.07 -20.81 -0.40
C PHE A 7 -1.23 -22.09 -0.55
N ASN A 8 -1.76 -23.15 -1.17
CA ASN A 8 -1.01 -24.36 -1.48
C ASN A 8 0.20 -24.13 -2.40
N ARG A 9 0.25 -22.99 -3.11
CA ARG A 9 1.38 -22.61 -3.97
C ARG A 9 2.60 -22.13 -3.18
N PHE A 10 2.44 -21.88 -1.88
CA PHE A 10 3.47 -21.30 -1.03
C PHE A 10 3.90 -22.27 0.07
N ILE A 11 5.21 -22.42 0.23
CA ILE A 11 5.82 -23.25 1.28
C ILE A 11 5.93 -22.51 2.61
N LYS A 12 5.79 -21.18 2.60
CA LYS A 12 5.81 -20.33 3.79
C LYS A 12 4.90 -19.11 3.57
N VAL A 13 4.14 -18.75 4.61
CA VAL A 13 3.20 -17.63 4.60
C VAL A 13 3.33 -16.88 5.93
N GLU A 14 3.70 -15.61 5.89
CA GLU A 14 3.95 -14.79 7.08
C GLU A 14 3.14 -13.50 7.00
N SER A 15 2.32 -13.21 8.01
CA SER A 15 1.51 -11.98 8.05
C SER A 15 2.37 -10.73 8.18
N VAL A 16 2.04 -9.68 7.42
CA VAL A 16 2.67 -8.36 7.50
C VAL A 16 1.70 -7.35 8.11
N ASN A 17 1.82 -7.13 9.42
CA ASN A 17 0.85 -6.33 10.19
C ASN A 17 1.17 -4.82 10.23
N LYS A 18 1.79 -4.28 9.17
CA LYS A 18 2.14 -2.85 9.07
C LYS A 18 1.18 -2.07 8.16
N GLY A 19 0.81 -0.88 8.62
CA GLY A 19 0.00 0.10 7.89
C GLY A 19 -1.48 0.12 8.27
N TRP A 20 -2.23 1.03 7.65
CA TRP A 20 -3.62 1.35 8.00
C TRP A 20 -4.65 0.80 7.01
N SER A 21 -4.22 -0.03 6.06
CA SER A 21 -5.14 -0.66 5.10
C SER A 21 -5.91 -1.80 5.78
N GLY A 22 -7.20 -1.93 5.48
CA GLY A 22 -7.98 -3.14 5.81
C GLY A 22 -7.56 -4.38 5.00
N ASP A 23 -6.61 -4.25 4.08
CA ASP A 23 -6.07 -5.36 3.29
C ASP A 23 -5.23 -6.29 4.17
N LYS A 24 -5.44 -7.61 4.02
CA LYS A 24 -4.55 -8.62 4.60
C LYS A 24 -3.29 -8.70 3.75
N LYS A 25 -2.12 -8.67 4.37
CA LYS A 25 -0.82 -8.70 3.68
C LYS A 25 0.02 -9.86 4.18
N TYR A 26 0.69 -10.54 3.27
CA TYR A 26 1.55 -11.67 3.58
C TYR A 26 2.86 -11.59 2.80
N CYS A 27 3.96 -11.89 3.46
CA CYS A 27 5.18 -12.34 2.80
C CYS A 27 5.01 -13.84 2.54
N VAL A 28 5.00 -14.23 1.27
CA VAL A 28 4.81 -15.63 0.87
C VAL A 28 6.04 -16.12 0.12
N THR A 29 6.44 -17.36 0.36
CA THR A 29 7.61 -17.99 -0.28
C THR A 29 7.16 -19.15 -1.15
N ARG A 30 7.58 -19.18 -2.42
CA ARG A 30 7.32 -20.30 -3.34
C ARG A 30 8.39 -21.40 -3.19
N ALA A 31 8.17 -22.54 -3.85
CA ALA A 31 9.08 -23.69 -3.82
C ALA A 31 10.52 -23.36 -4.30
N ASP A 32 10.65 -22.39 -5.19
CA ASP A 32 11.92 -21.83 -5.67
C ASP A 32 12.65 -20.94 -4.64
N ARG A 33 12.11 -20.81 -3.42
CA ARG A 33 12.58 -19.93 -2.34
C ARG A 33 12.48 -18.44 -2.65
N MET A 34 11.82 -18.04 -3.73
CA MET A 34 11.54 -16.65 -4.02
C MET A 34 10.39 -16.15 -3.14
N ARG A 35 10.56 -14.93 -2.63
CA ARG A 35 9.57 -14.24 -1.80
C ARG A 35 8.71 -13.30 -2.63
N TYR A 36 7.48 -13.16 -2.20
CA TYR A 36 6.47 -12.31 -2.81
C TYR A 36 5.64 -11.60 -1.74
N LEU A 37 5.07 -10.47 -2.12
CA LEU A 37 4.07 -9.78 -1.31
C LEU A 37 2.69 -10.14 -1.84
N LEU A 38 1.91 -10.86 -1.03
CA LEU A 38 0.52 -11.18 -1.30
C LEU A 38 -0.38 -10.19 -0.56
N ARG A 39 -1.29 -9.55 -1.29
CA ARG A 39 -2.33 -8.67 -0.74
C ARG A 39 -3.69 -9.29 -1.04
N ILE A 40 -4.56 -9.35 -0.03
CA ILE A 40 -5.94 -9.80 -0.18
C ILE A 40 -6.86 -8.70 0.32
N SER A 41 -7.79 -8.29 -0.54
CA SER A 41 -8.83 -7.29 -0.28
C SER A 41 -10.22 -7.94 -0.33
N PRO A 42 -11.24 -7.36 0.33
CA PRO A 42 -12.63 -7.82 0.21
C PRO A 42 -13.08 -7.93 -1.25
N ALA A 43 -13.93 -8.92 -1.53
CA ALA A 43 -14.41 -9.21 -2.89
C ALA A 43 -15.12 -8.02 -3.55
N GLU A 44 -15.81 -7.17 -2.78
CA GLU A 44 -16.49 -5.98 -3.34
C GLU A 44 -15.51 -4.95 -3.94
N GLN A 45 -14.21 -5.09 -3.69
CA GLN A 45 -13.18 -4.22 -4.24
C GLN A 45 -12.61 -4.70 -5.58
N TYR A 46 -13.11 -5.81 -6.15
CA TYR A 46 -12.53 -6.43 -7.35
C TYR A 46 -12.21 -5.43 -8.46
N GLU A 47 -13.20 -4.67 -8.95
CA GLU A 47 -13.01 -3.70 -10.04
C GLU A 47 -11.97 -2.62 -9.70
N LYS A 48 -11.99 -2.12 -8.47
CA LYS A 48 -11.00 -1.13 -8.00
C LYS A 48 -9.59 -1.70 -7.95
N ARG A 49 -9.45 -2.99 -7.59
CA ARG A 49 -8.15 -3.67 -7.51
C ARG A 49 -7.64 -4.08 -8.89
N LYS A 50 -8.53 -4.39 -9.84
CA LYS A 50 -8.18 -4.61 -11.23
C LYS A 50 -7.57 -3.35 -11.86
N VAL A 51 -8.24 -2.19 -11.72
CA VAL A 51 -7.71 -0.89 -12.19
C VAL A 51 -6.38 -0.54 -11.50
N LEU A 52 -6.25 -0.84 -10.19
CA LEU A 52 -4.99 -0.66 -9.47
C LEU A 52 -3.88 -1.55 -10.05
N PHE A 53 -4.16 -2.80 -10.35
CA PHE A 53 -3.18 -3.74 -10.91
C PHE A 53 -2.69 -3.27 -12.29
N GLU A 54 -3.60 -2.88 -13.18
CA GLU A 54 -3.26 -2.33 -14.50
C GLU A 54 -2.41 -1.04 -14.39
N LEU A 55 -2.69 -0.19 -13.39
CA LEU A 55 -1.86 0.98 -13.10
C LEU A 55 -0.47 0.57 -12.63
N LEU A 56 -0.35 -0.41 -11.73
CA LEU A 56 0.94 -0.91 -11.25
C LEU A 56 1.78 -1.47 -12.40
N GLU A 57 1.18 -2.15 -13.38
CA GLU A 57 1.89 -2.65 -14.57
C GLU A 57 2.47 -1.50 -15.40
N ARG A 58 1.70 -0.43 -15.60
CA ARG A 58 2.18 0.78 -16.29
C ARG A 58 3.33 1.45 -15.53
N VAL A 59 3.21 1.57 -14.21
CA VAL A 59 4.24 2.17 -13.36
C VAL A 59 5.51 1.31 -13.37
N ALA A 60 5.39 -0.01 -13.36
CA ALA A 60 6.52 -0.94 -13.46
C ALA A 60 7.32 -0.73 -14.76
N GLY A 61 6.65 -0.38 -15.86
CA GLY A 61 7.27 0.00 -17.13
C GLY A 61 8.15 1.24 -17.09
N LEU A 62 8.09 2.06 -16.02
CA LEU A 62 8.92 3.26 -15.86
C LEU A 62 10.34 2.96 -15.34
N GLY A 63 10.64 1.69 -15.02
CA GLY A 63 11.96 1.28 -14.51
C GLY A 63 12.32 1.91 -13.16
N ILE A 64 11.32 2.27 -12.36
CA ILE A 64 11.52 2.74 -10.98
C ILE A 64 11.67 1.55 -10.03
N PRO A 65 12.42 1.69 -8.92
CA PRO A 65 12.48 0.63 -7.92
C PRO A 65 11.13 0.49 -7.21
N MET A 66 10.43 -0.61 -7.46
CA MET A 66 9.12 -0.92 -6.87
C MET A 66 8.86 -2.43 -6.84
N CYS A 67 7.91 -2.86 -6.01
CA CYS A 67 7.39 -4.23 -6.10
C CYS A 67 6.70 -4.40 -7.45
N MET A 68 7.16 -5.37 -8.24
CA MET A 68 6.63 -5.61 -9.58
C MET A 68 5.30 -6.36 -9.45
N PRO A 69 4.23 -5.95 -10.13
CA PRO A 69 3.00 -6.73 -10.20
C PRO A 69 3.26 -8.04 -10.94
N ILE A 70 2.79 -9.16 -10.40
CA ILE A 70 3.04 -10.50 -10.97
C ILE A 70 1.73 -11.17 -11.34
N GLU A 71 0.74 -11.11 -10.45
CA GLU A 71 -0.50 -11.86 -10.63
C GLU A 71 -1.65 -11.14 -9.96
N PHE A 72 -2.82 -11.16 -10.59
CA PHE A 72 -4.07 -10.65 -10.06
C PHE A 72 -5.16 -11.71 -10.24
N GLY A 73 -6.00 -11.88 -9.23
CA GLY A 73 -7.09 -12.86 -9.31
C GLY A 73 -8.04 -12.79 -8.13
N ALA A 74 -8.95 -13.75 -8.08
CA ALA A 74 -9.86 -13.96 -6.96
C ALA A 74 -9.57 -15.28 -6.26
N CYS A 75 -9.94 -15.34 -4.98
CA CYS A 75 -9.87 -16.52 -4.12
C CYS A 75 -11.01 -16.45 -3.10
N GLY A 76 -11.23 -17.53 -2.35
CA GLY A 76 -12.29 -17.61 -1.34
C GLY A 76 -12.18 -16.57 -0.20
N ASP A 77 -11.01 -15.96 -0.02
CA ASP A 77 -10.80 -14.86 0.94
C ASP A 77 -11.01 -13.46 0.34
N GLY A 78 -11.24 -13.35 -0.97
CA GLY A 78 -11.48 -12.10 -1.69
C GLY A 78 -10.66 -11.94 -2.97
N VAL A 79 -10.34 -10.70 -3.34
CA VAL A 79 -9.48 -10.40 -4.50
C VAL A 79 -8.03 -10.29 -4.05
N TYR A 80 -7.10 -10.86 -4.82
CA TYR A 80 -5.68 -10.82 -4.50
C TYR A 80 -4.82 -10.15 -5.57
N ILE A 81 -3.74 -9.52 -5.12
CA ILE A 81 -2.61 -9.06 -5.94
C ILE A 81 -1.35 -9.70 -5.37
N LEU A 82 -0.56 -10.35 -6.23
CA LEU A 82 0.77 -10.86 -5.93
C LEU A 82 1.81 -9.94 -6.57
N GLU A 83 2.77 -9.49 -5.76
CA GLU A 83 3.84 -8.58 -6.17
C GLU A 83 5.21 -9.18 -5.82
N SER A 84 6.27 -8.76 -6.51
CA SER A 84 7.63 -9.15 -6.13
C SER A 84 7.98 -8.61 -4.74
N TRP A 85 8.80 -9.37 -4.01
CA TRP A 85 9.34 -8.89 -2.74
C TRP A 85 10.54 -7.97 -2.98
N ILE A 86 10.65 -6.90 -2.19
CA ILE A 86 11.86 -6.09 -2.10
C ILE A 86 12.39 -6.21 -0.68
N ASP A 87 13.65 -6.61 -0.57
CA ASP A 87 14.37 -6.56 0.69
C ASP A 87 14.77 -5.14 1.04
N GLY A 88 14.53 -4.77 2.28
CA GLY A 88 14.86 -3.47 2.79
C GLY A 88 14.25 -3.21 4.16
N GLU A 89 14.54 -2.04 4.67
CA GLU A 89 14.01 -1.54 5.93
C GLU A 89 12.95 -0.47 5.67
N GLY A 90 11.93 -0.45 6.51
CA GLY A 90 10.89 0.59 6.44
C GLY A 90 11.49 1.96 6.75
N ALA A 91 11.18 2.95 5.90
CA ALA A 91 11.68 4.31 6.04
C ALA A 91 11.43 4.94 7.43
N GLU A 92 10.29 4.63 8.05
CA GLU A 92 9.94 5.10 9.41
C GLU A 92 10.96 4.69 10.47
N ALA A 93 11.53 3.48 10.37
CA ALA A 93 12.55 2.99 11.30
C ALA A 93 13.96 3.42 10.88
N ALA A 94 14.24 3.37 9.57
CA ALA A 94 15.59 3.60 9.06
C ALA A 94 15.98 5.09 9.03
N ILE A 95 15.10 5.99 8.56
CA ILE A 95 15.43 7.40 8.33
C ILE A 95 15.97 8.10 9.59
N PRO A 96 15.35 7.96 10.79
CA PRO A 96 15.83 8.62 12.00
C PRO A 96 17.24 8.20 12.42
N MET A 97 17.71 7.02 11.99
CA MET A 97 19.02 6.48 12.33
C MET A 97 20.13 6.94 11.35
N LEU A 98 19.77 7.69 10.30
CA LEU A 98 20.69 8.18 9.29
C LEU A 98 21.10 9.63 9.57
N SER A 99 22.29 10.02 9.09
CA SER A 99 22.72 11.42 9.11
C SER A 99 21.81 12.30 8.25
N GLU A 100 21.71 13.59 8.58
CA GLU A 100 20.89 14.57 7.84
C GLU A 100 21.18 14.56 6.34
N THR A 101 22.46 14.46 5.94
CA THR A 101 22.86 14.37 4.53
C THR A 101 22.26 13.16 3.83
N LYS A 102 22.23 11.98 4.49
CA LYS A 102 21.63 10.77 3.93
C LYS A 102 20.10 10.88 3.87
N GLN A 103 19.48 11.45 4.90
CA GLN A 103 18.03 11.70 4.90
C GLN A 103 17.63 12.62 3.74
N TYR A 104 18.38 13.72 3.54
CA TYR A 104 18.17 14.65 2.43
C TYR A 104 18.32 13.96 1.07
N GLY A 105 19.38 13.15 0.88
CA GLY A 105 19.58 12.39 -0.35
C GLY A 105 18.43 11.40 -0.65
N LEU A 106 17.88 10.74 0.37
CA LEU A 106 16.70 9.89 0.22
C LEU A 106 15.44 10.70 -0.15
N GLY A 107 15.29 11.91 0.40
CA GLY A 107 14.23 12.84 0.04
C GLY A 107 14.29 13.23 -1.44
N LEU A 108 15.48 13.61 -1.93
CA LEU A 108 15.69 13.94 -3.35
C LEU A 108 15.35 12.75 -4.26
N LYS A 109 15.87 11.56 -3.95
CA LYS A 109 15.59 10.35 -4.73
C LYS A 109 14.10 9.98 -4.74
N SER A 110 13.41 10.19 -3.61
CA SER A 110 11.96 9.98 -3.52
C SER A 110 11.20 10.94 -4.43
N GLY A 111 11.61 12.22 -4.48
CA GLY A 111 11.05 13.22 -5.38
C GLY A 111 11.27 12.89 -6.86
N GLU A 112 12.46 12.41 -7.22
CA GLU A 112 12.77 11.96 -8.59
C GLU A 112 11.89 10.79 -9.03
N ILE A 113 11.70 9.79 -8.16
CA ILE A 113 10.81 8.65 -8.42
C ILE A 113 9.36 9.13 -8.56
N LEU A 114 8.90 10.00 -7.65
CA LEU A 114 7.55 10.54 -7.71
C LEU A 114 7.30 11.31 -9.02
N ARG A 115 8.28 12.10 -9.47
CA ARG A 115 8.22 12.79 -10.77
C ARG A 115 8.09 11.82 -11.94
N LYS A 116 8.78 10.68 -11.92
CA LYS A 116 8.63 9.65 -12.95
C LYS A 116 7.22 9.06 -12.93
N ILE A 117 6.67 8.74 -11.75
CA ILE A 117 5.30 8.22 -11.62
C ILE A 117 4.29 9.22 -12.21
N HIS A 118 4.48 10.52 -12.00
CA HIS A 118 3.62 11.58 -12.53
C HIS A 118 3.64 11.74 -14.06
N ILE A 119 4.48 10.99 -14.79
CA ILE A 119 4.40 10.90 -16.26
C ILE A 119 3.11 10.17 -16.68
N ILE A 120 2.59 9.28 -15.84
CA ILE A 120 1.31 8.62 -16.08
C ILE A 120 0.18 9.60 -15.73
N PRO A 121 -0.65 10.01 -16.71
CA PRO A 121 -1.73 10.95 -16.45
C PRO A 121 -2.82 10.31 -15.57
N ALA A 122 -3.51 11.15 -14.80
CA ALA A 122 -4.73 10.74 -14.13
C ALA A 122 -5.81 10.36 -15.16
N PRO A 123 -6.71 9.41 -14.85
CA PRO A 123 -7.86 9.10 -15.71
C PRO A 123 -8.74 10.34 -15.94
N ASP A 124 -9.34 10.47 -17.12
CA ASP A 124 -10.19 11.62 -17.46
C ASP A 124 -11.47 11.68 -16.63
N GLU A 125 -11.97 10.52 -16.19
CA GLU A 125 -13.15 10.39 -15.33
C GLU A 125 -12.83 10.61 -13.85
N GLN A 126 -11.58 10.95 -13.52
CA GLN A 126 -11.15 11.17 -12.14
C GLN A 126 -11.81 12.42 -11.56
N GLU A 127 -12.61 12.23 -10.49
CA GLU A 127 -13.18 13.33 -9.71
C GLU A 127 -12.10 14.33 -9.28
N ASP A 128 -12.48 15.62 -9.29
CA ASP A 128 -11.64 16.72 -8.81
C ASP A 128 -10.94 16.38 -7.49
N TRP A 129 -9.64 16.68 -7.46
CA TRP A 129 -8.79 16.29 -6.36
C TRP A 129 -9.23 16.92 -5.04
N VAL A 130 -9.63 18.20 -5.05
CA VAL A 130 -10.01 18.95 -3.85
C VAL A 130 -11.27 18.33 -3.25
N VAL A 131 -12.28 18.05 -4.09
CA VAL A 131 -13.54 17.43 -3.66
C VAL A 131 -13.26 16.06 -3.02
N ARG A 132 -12.54 15.18 -3.71
CA ARG A 132 -12.22 13.82 -3.24
C ARG A 132 -11.41 13.85 -1.95
N PHE A 133 -10.39 14.71 -1.89
CA PHE A 133 -9.50 14.83 -0.75
C PHE A 133 -10.26 15.33 0.48
N ASN A 134 -11.06 16.39 0.33
CA ASN A 134 -11.86 16.94 1.42
C ASN A 134 -12.88 15.93 1.94
N ARG A 135 -13.54 15.16 1.06
CA ARG A 135 -14.45 14.09 1.49
C ARG A 135 -13.74 13.04 2.35
N LYS A 136 -12.55 12.58 1.93
CA LYS A 136 -11.74 11.61 2.69
C LYS A 136 -11.27 12.17 4.04
N THR A 137 -10.83 13.43 4.06
CA THR A 137 -10.37 14.12 5.28
C THR A 137 -11.52 14.31 6.26
N ASN A 138 -12.67 14.80 5.80
CA ASN A 138 -13.87 14.98 6.62
C ASN A 138 -14.37 13.65 7.21
N TYR A 139 -14.32 12.56 6.45
CA TYR A 139 -14.63 11.23 6.98
C TYR A 139 -13.72 10.85 8.14
N LYS A 140 -12.40 11.08 8.02
CA LYS A 140 -11.44 10.79 9.10
C LYS A 140 -11.66 11.68 10.33
N ILE A 141 -11.91 12.98 10.13
CA ILE A 141 -12.23 13.91 11.22
C ILE A 141 -13.49 13.45 11.96
N ARG A 142 -14.54 13.07 11.23
CA ARG A 142 -15.78 12.55 11.81
C ARG A 142 -15.51 11.28 12.63
N LYS A 143 -14.80 10.29 12.07
CA LYS A 143 -14.44 9.06 12.79
C LYS A 143 -13.62 9.32 14.05
N TYR A 144 -12.71 10.29 14.01
CA TYR A 144 -11.95 10.70 15.19
C TYR A 144 -12.85 11.33 16.27
N ARG A 145 -13.78 12.22 15.89
CA ARG A 145 -14.75 12.82 16.83
C ARG A 145 -15.68 11.75 17.45
N GLU A 146 -16.10 10.77 16.67
CA GLU A 146 -16.97 9.68 17.11
C GLU A 146 -16.25 8.64 18.00
N CYS A 147 -14.91 8.61 18.04
CA CYS A 147 -14.17 7.58 18.79
C CYS A 147 -14.04 7.88 20.30
N GLY A 148 -14.70 8.92 20.80
CA GLY A 148 -14.85 9.21 22.24
C GLY A 148 -13.54 9.51 22.99
N LYS A 149 -12.43 9.79 22.29
CA LYS A 149 -11.17 10.16 22.95
C LYS A 149 -11.22 11.64 23.35
N PRO A 150 -11.09 11.99 24.64
CA PRO A 150 -11.06 13.39 25.05
C PRO A 150 -9.87 14.09 24.40
N THR A 151 -10.14 15.22 23.76
CA THR A 151 -9.09 16.15 23.32
C THR A 151 -8.36 16.67 24.54
N PHE A 152 -7.07 16.33 24.69
CA PHE A 152 -6.13 16.89 25.67
C PHE A 152 -5.84 18.38 25.38
N LEU A 153 -6.87 19.22 25.36
CA LEU A 153 -6.75 20.67 25.15
C LEU A 153 -7.49 21.50 26.21
N SER A 154 -7.98 20.89 27.30
CA SER A 154 -8.69 21.61 28.37
C SER A 154 -7.94 21.74 29.70
N TYR A 155 -6.64 21.39 29.78
CA TYR A 155 -5.89 21.39 31.06
C TYR A 155 -4.82 22.49 31.20
N TYR A 156 -4.88 23.57 30.42
CA TYR A 156 -3.91 24.68 30.54
C TYR A 156 -4.50 26.09 30.53
N ILE A 157 -5.75 26.26 31.00
CA ILE A 157 -6.24 27.58 31.42
C ILE A 157 -7.09 27.41 32.68
N SER A 158 -6.45 27.48 33.84
CA SER A 158 -7.04 27.87 35.13
C SER A 158 -5.93 28.42 36.01
#